data_AF-A0A930TNX7-F1
#
_entry.id   AF-A0A930TNX7-F1
#
_cell.length_a   1.000
_cell.length_b   1.000
_cell.length_c   1.000
_cell.angle_alpha   90.00
_cell.angle_beta   90.00
_cell.angle_gamma   90.00
#
_symmetry.space_group_name_H-M   'P 1'
#
loop_
_entity.id
_entity.type
_entity.pdbx_description
1 polymer ?
#
loop_
_entity_poly.entity_id
_entity_poly.type
_entity_poly.pdbx_seq_one_letter_code
_entity_poly.pdbx_strand_id
1 'polypeptide(L)'
;MPQPTHSTAWVVQAWASFVISISATVIGITYLPVDGWIKGYLGMGLAFTVGSTLSVAKTSRDQHEAKRLTSRVDEARVEKLLSDHHPLK
;
A
#
# COMPACT_ATOMS: atom_id res chain seq x y z
N MET A 1 5.79 4.70 -18.76
CA MET A 1 7.03 3.98 -18.40
C MET A 1 6.67 2.80 -17.49
N PRO A 2 7.27 1.61 -17.65
CA PRO A 2 7.12 0.54 -16.67
C PRO A 2 7.70 1.02 -15.34
N GLN A 3 6.96 0.82 -14.24
CA GLN A 3 7.48 1.14 -12.91
C GLN A 3 8.61 0.16 -12.59
N PRO A 4 9.79 0.63 -12.15
CA PRO A 4 10.87 -0.28 -11.77
C PRO A 4 10.42 -1.16 -10.62
N THR A 5 10.49 -2.48 -10.82
CA THR A 5 10.22 -3.46 -9.76
C THR A 5 11.29 -3.34 -8.68
N HIS A 6 10.87 -3.32 -7.41
CA HIS A 6 11.81 -3.34 -6.29
C HIS A 6 12.69 -4.59 -6.34
N SER A 7 13.95 -4.46 -5.89
CA SER A 7 14.85 -5.61 -5.76
C SER A 7 14.35 -6.58 -4.69
N THR A 8 14.63 -7.87 -4.84
CA THR A 8 14.27 -8.89 -3.86
C THR A 8 14.79 -8.56 -2.46
N ALA A 9 16.01 -8.02 -2.37
CA ALA A 9 16.61 -7.60 -1.11
C ALA A 9 15.79 -6.52 -0.40
N TRP A 10 15.29 -5.53 -1.15
CA TRP A 10 14.43 -4.47 -0.60
C TRP A 10 13.10 -5.03 -0.08
N VAL A 11 12.48 -5.94 -0.84
CA VAL A 11 11.22 -6.59 -0.43
C VAL A 11 11.42 -7.38 0.87
N VAL A 12 12.50 -8.16 0.96
CA VAL A 12 12.83 -8.92 2.18
C VAL A 12 13.09 -7.99 3.36
N GLN A 13 13.86 -6.91 3.18
CA GLN A 13 14.13 -5.93 4.24
C GLN A 13 12.86 -5.27 4.77
N ALA A 14 11.94 -4.90 3.87
CA ALA A 14 10.67 -4.27 4.24
C ALA A 14 9.83 -5.22 5.11
N TRP A 15 9.71 -6.49 4.70
CA TRP A 15 9.01 -7.50 5.48
C TRP A 15 9.68 -7.80 6.83
N ALA A 16 11.01 -7.91 6.84
CA ALA A 16 11.76 -8.12 8.08
C ALA A 16 11.55 -6.98 9.07
N SER A 17 11.66 -5.72 8.62
CA SER A 17 11.44 -4.53 9.45
C SER A 17 10.03 -4.50 10.02
N PHE A 18 9.02 -4.84 9.20
CA PHE A 18 7.63 -4.90 9.63
C PHE A 18 7.42 -5.96 10.72
N VAL A 19 7.91 -7.18 10.53
CA VAL A 19 7.79 -8.26 11.52
C VAL A 19 8.54 -7.94 12.81
N ILE A 20 9.76 -7.40 12.71
CA ILE A 20 10.57 -7.02 13.88
C ILE A 20 9.85 -5.93 14.69
N SER A 21 9.32 -4.89 14.03
CA SER A 21 8.64 -3.78 14.73
C SER A 21 7.37 -4.22 15.48
N ILE A 22 6.53 -5.05 14.85
CA ILE A 22 5.34 -5.62 15.51
C ILE A 22 5.78 -6.50 16.69
N SER A 23 6.74 -7.38 16.48
CA SER A 23 7.22 -8.30 17.51
C SER A 23 7.81 -7.55 18.71
N ALA A 24 8.65 -6.55 18.47
CA ALA A 24 9.23 -5.71 19.52
C ALA A 24 8.14 -4.97 20.32
N THR A 25 7.11 -4.46 19.65
CA THR A 25 6.00 -3.76 20.31
C THR A 25 5.17 -4.73 21.16
N VAL A 26 4.84 -5.91 20.63
CA VAL A 26 4.11 -6.95 21.38
C VAL A 26 4.90 -7.38 22.61
N ILE A 27 6.20 -7.64 22.45
CA ILE A 27 7.11 -7.95 23.57
C ILE A 27 7.06 -6.83 24.60
N GLY A 28 7.19 -5.56 24.18
CA GLY A 28 7.09 -4.41 25.08
C GLY A 28 5.77 -4.36 25.86
N ILE A 29 4.64 -4.63 25.21
CA ILE A 29 3.32 -4.70 25.87
C ILE A 29 3.27 -5.85 26.89
N THR A 30 3.83 -7.03 26.55
CA THR A 30 3.80 -8.19 27.45
C THR A 30 4.61 -7.95 28.73
N TYR A 31 5.79 -7.33 28.63
CA TYR A 31 6.68 -7.05 29.76
C TYR A 31 6.31 -5.80 30.56
N LEU A 32 5.33 -5.01 30.11
CA LEU A 32 4.90 -3.81 30.82
C LEU A 32 4.27 -4.18 32.19
N PRO A 33 4.68 -3.56 33.31
CA PRO A 33 4.15 -3.88 34.64
C PRO A 33 2.83 -3.14 34.91
N VAL A 34 1.79 -3.46 34.13
CA VAL A 34 0.44 -2.88 34.22
C VAL A 34 -0.64 -3.97 34.16
N ASP A 35 -1.87 -3.61 34.51
CA ASP A 35 -3.02 -4.50 34.47
C ASP A 35 -3.33 -5.03 33.07
N GLY A 36 -3.91 -6.23 33.01
CA GLY A 36 -4.25 -6.90 31.75
C GLY A 36 -5.20 -6.09 30.86
N TRP A 37 -6.08 -5.29 31.45
CA TRP A 37 -6.99 -4.41 30.69
C TRP A 37 -6.23 -3.34 29.89
N ILE A 38 -5.19 -2.73 30.49
CA ILE A 38 -4.35 -1.73 29.83
C ILE A 38 -3.56 -2.38 28.69
N LYS A 39 -3.01 -3.59 28.94
CA LYS A 39 -2.34 -4.36 27.88
C LYS A 39 -3.29 -4.68 26.72
N GLY A 40 -4.54 -5.05 27.03
CA GLY A 40 -5.59 -5.30 26.06
C GLY A 40 -5.91 -4.06 25.22
N TYR A 41 -6.05 -2.89 25.85
CA TYR A 41 -6.25 -1.63 25.15
C TYR A 41 -5.10 -1.29 24.20
N LEU A 42 -3.85 -1.45 24.65
CA LEU A 42 -2.66 -1.25 23.82
C LEU A 42 -2.59 -2.25 22.65
N GLY A 43 -2.92 -3.52 22.90
CA GLY A 43 -2.97 -4.57 21.88
C GLY A 43 -4.04 -4.30 20.81
N MET A 44 -5.23 -3.87 21.23
CA MET A 44 -6.30 -3.44 20.32
C MET A 44 -5.85 -2.26 19.46
N GLY A 45 -5.23 -1.25 20.06
CA GLY A 45 -4.68 -0.09 19.35
C GLY A 45 -3.65 -0.51 18.30
N LEU A 46 -2.67 -1.35 18.68
CA LEU A 46 -1.66 -1.88 17.77
C LEU A 46 -2.30 -2.64 16.59
N ALA A 47 -3.24 -3.55 16.86
CA ALA A 47 -3.91 -4.33 15.84
C ALA A 47 -4.71 -3.45 14.87
N PHE A 48 -5.46 -2.47 15.40
CA PHE A 48 -6.25 -1.55 14.58
C PHE A 48 -5.38 -0.63 13.73
N THR A 49 -4.29 -0.10 14.28
CA THR A 49 -3.32 0.73 13.54
C THR A 49 -2.65 -0.06 12.42
N VAL A 50 -2.19 -1.28 12.67
CA VAL A 50 -1.60 -2.14 11.63
C VAL A 50 -2.63 -2.47 10.55
N GLY A 51 -3.83 -2.89 10.94
CA GLY A 51 -4.91 -3.23 10.01
C GLY A 51 -5.33 -2.05 9.13
N SER A 52 -5.55 -0.87 9.72
CA SER A 52 -5.93 0.34 8.99
C SER A 52 -4.81 0.83 8.06
N THR A 53 -3.54 0.73 8.46
CA THR A 53 -2.39 1.04 7.59
C THR A 53 -2.37 0.15 6.35
N LEU A 54 -2.60 -1.15 6.52
CA LEU A 54 -2.69 -2.09 5.39
C LEU A 54 -3.90 -1.84 4.50
N SER A 55 -5.01 -1.33 5.03
CA SER A 55 -6.17 -0.91 4.24
C SER A 55 -5.86 0.34 3.44
N VAL A 56 -5.27 1.37 4.06
CA VAL A 56 -4.85 2.61 3.38
C VAL A 56 -3.82 2.31 2.28
N ALA A 57 -2.86 1.41 2.53
CA ALA A 57 -1.88 1.02 1.53
C ALA A 57 -2.53 0.36 0.30
N LYS A 58 -3.52 -0.52 0.50
CA LYS A 58 -4.29 -1.11 -0.61
C LYS A 58 -5.07 -0.04 -1.36
N THR A 59 -5.84 0.77 -0.66
CA THR A 59 -6.63 1.85 -1.29
C THR A 59 -5.75 2.80 -2.09
N SER A 60 -4.57 3.16 -1.58
CA SER A 60 -3.61 4.02 -2.28
C SER A 60 -3.08 3.35 -3.56
N ARG A 61 -2.75 2.06 -3.49
CA ARG A 61 -2.33 1.27 -4.66
C ARG A 61 -3.45 1.17 -5.69
N ASP A 62 -4.66 0.84 -5.26
CA ASP A 62 -5.83 0.70 -6.12
C ASP A 62 -6.14 2.02 -6.85
N GLN A 63 -6.04 3.16 -6.15
CA GLN A 63 -6.17 4.48 -6.75
C GLN A 63 -5.06 4.79 -7.79
N HIS A 64 -3.82 4.37 -7.52
CA HIS A 64 -2.72 4.55 -8.46
C HIS A 64 -2.91 3.71 -9.73
N GLU A 65 -3.35 2.46 -9.58
CA GLU A 65 -3.66 1.57 -10.71
C GLU A 65 -4.86 2.09 -11.54
N ALA A 66 -5.93 2.53 -10.88
CA ALA A 66 -7.11 3.09 -11.55
C ALA A 66 -6.77 4.32 -12.41
N LYS A 67 -5.99 5.27 -11.88
CA LYS A 67 -5.55 6.47 -12.63
C LYS A 67 -4.72 6.12 -13.86
N ARG A 68 -3.89 5.07 -13.77
CA ARG A 68 -3.07 4.60 -14.88
C ARG A 68 -3.89 3.90 -15.97
N LEU A 69 -4.97 3.22 -15.59
CA LEU A 69 -5.89 2.61 -16.55
C LEU A 69 -6.68 3.68 -17.30
N THR A 70 -7.23 4.69 -16.58
CA THR A 70 -7.98 5.78 -17.21
C THR A 70 -7.11 6.56 -18.19
N SER A 71 -5.87 6.89 -17.84
CA SER A 71 -4.98 7.62 -18.75
C SER A 71 -4.68 6.88 -20.05
N ARG A 72 -4.57 5.54 -20.00
CA ARG A 72 -4.35 4.70 -21.19
C ARG A 72 -5.59 4.65 -22.10
N VAL A 73 -6.78 4.62 -21.49
CA VAL A 73 -8.04 4.65 -22.24
C VAL A 73 -8.21 6.00 -22.93
N ASP A 74 -7.91 7.10 -22.22
CA ASP A 74 -7.96 8.45 -22.79
C ASP A 74 -6.96 8.59 -23.94
N GLU A 75 -5.72 8.11 -23.78
CA GLU A 75 -4.70 8.10 -24.83
C GLU A 75 -5.17 7.34 -26.08
N ALA A 76 -5.70 6.12 -25.92
CA ALA A 76 -6.23 5.33 -27.04
C ALA A 76 -7.46 5.99 -27.71
N ARG A 77 -8.31 6.67 -26.93
CA ARG A 77 -9.48 7.39 -27.44
C ARG A 77 -9.07 8.64 -28.22
N VAL A 78 -8.06 9.37 -27.73
CA VAL A 78 -7.45 10.51 -28.41
C VAL A 78 -6.79 10.05 -29.72
N GLU A 79 -6.03 8.96 -29.71
CA GLU A 79 -5.42 8.39 -30.92
C GLU A 79 -6.48 8.02 -31.97
N LYS A 80 -7.59 7.40 -31.55
CA LYS A 80 -8.70 7.10 -32.46
C LYS A 80 -9.33 8.35 -33.06
N LEU A 81 -9.60 9.38 -32.26
CA LEU A 81 -10.16 10.65 -32.74
C LEU A 81 -9.22 11.34 -33.74
N LEU A 82 -7.90 11.31 -33.49
CA LEU A 82 -6.91 11.86 -34.41
C LEU A 82 -6.85 11.06 -35.73
N SER A 83 -6.95 9.73 -35.66
CA SER A 83 -6.99 8.86 -36.84
C SER A 83 -8.26 9.07 -37.68
N ASP A 84 -9.43 9.19 -37.04
CA ASP A 84 -10.72 9.37 -37.72
C ASP A 84 -10.83 10.77 -38.39
N HIS A 85 -10.13 11.78 -37.86
CA HIS A 85 -10.15 13.15 -38.37
C HIS A 85 -8.96 13.52 -39.27
N HIS A 86 -8.18 12.56 -39.76
CA HIS A 86 -7.02 12.86 -40.61
C HIS A 86 -7.46 13.53 -41.93
N PRO A 87 -7.13 14.83 -42.16
CA PRO A 87 -7.66 15.61 -43.29
C PRO A 87 -6.94 15.36 -44.62
N LEU A 88 -6.24 14.23 -44.78
CA LEU A 88 -5.41 13.91 -45.96
C LEU A 88 -5.82 12.59 -46.65
N LYS A 89 -7.08 12.20 -46.56
CA LYS A 89 -7.68 11.21 -47.45
C LYS A 89 -8.95 11.78 -48.09
#